data_AF-A0A520TT38-F1
#
_entry.id   AF-A0A520TT38-F1
#
_cell.length_a   1.000
_cell.length_b   1.000
_cell.length_c   1.000
_cell.angle_alpha   90.00
_cell.angle_beta   90.00
_cell.angle_gamma   90.00
#
_symmetry.space_group_name_H-M   'P 1'
#
loop_
_entity.id
_entity.type
_entity.pdbx_description
1 polymer ?
#
loop_
_entity_poly.entity_id
_entity_poly.type
_entity_poly.pdbx_seq_one_letter_code
_entity_poly.pdbx_strand_id
1 'polypeptide(L)'
;MKKEIKIFLTVFTMLLFAFSCEEKESGDVTAPGKLTIDSITPTNGGGIISYTLPDDNDILFVRAEYTNTLGVDVFRVSSVHNNEIEISGLNQTSPVEVSLYVVDNNDNTSQAEIVDFIPLESFIYLVQESIEITPDLGGVRIEWENIESKTVYVHVHIQNGSDEEIRILSSNSPVENRFIRGLEATDLTFLTKVEDFDGNITDLEEKGVYAPLFEEVIDKSTWSLITNQSINGNAWEGSTVSFWDDVVDTAETDADNSYFIIWRDQNGGTLNWPLDIVINLNKTIKIHRLKVWQRAYWYNGPSPVTAYYYQEENMKSFDLFASNNGQEWTLLGQYDIGDPRDADGNIPSAAMDAAANGHDFELEGISEQFNYLKISITSNYGSDTYCHGSEITLYGLDNL
;
A
#
# COMPACT_ATOMS: atom_id res chain seq x y z
N MET A 1 30.01 -73.48 -17.96
CA MET A 1 28.99 -72.42 -18.05
C MET A 1 29.32 -71.12 -17.31
N LYS A 2 29.98 -71.11 -16.13
CA LYS A 2 30.31 -69.83 -15.43
C LYS A 2 31.53 -69.04 -15.98
N LYS A 3 32.38 -69.64 -16.82
CA LYS A 3 33.61 -68.98 -17.35
C LYS A 3 33.39 -68.28 -18.69
N GLU A 4 32.47 -68.76 -19.52
CA GLU A 4 32.14 -68.13 -20.81
C GLU A 4 31.18 -66.94 -20.65
N ILE A 5 30.29 -66.97 -19.64
CA ILE A 5 29.42 -65.83 -19.30
C ILE A 5 30.24 -64.63 -18.78
N LYS A 6 31.37 -64.85 -18.09
CA LYS A 6 32.24 -63.76 -17.63
C LYS A 6 33.00 -63.08 -18.77
N ILE A 7 33.36 -63.80 -19.83
CA ILE A 7 34.04 -63.21 -21.00
C ILE A 7 33.04 -62.40 -21.83
N PHE A 8 31.81 -62.87 -21.99
CA PHE A 8 30.75 -62.12 -22.67
C PHE A 8 30.32 -60.86 -21.91
N LEU A 9 30.25 -60.92 -20.57
CA LEU A 9 29.92 -59.77 -19.74
C LEU A 9 31.05 -58.73 -19.70
N THR A 10 32.32 -59.15 -19.75
CA THR A 10 33.46 -58.22 -19.75
C THR A 10 33.62 -57.53 -21.12
N VAL A 11 33.33 -58.22 -22.22
CA VAL A 11 33.35 -57.63 -23.58
C VAL A 11 32.16 -56.71 -23.83
N PHE A 12 30.97 -57.01 -23.26
CA PHE A 12 29.80 -56.13 -23.34
C PHE A 12 29.94 -54.88 -22.44
N THR A 13 30.61 -54.99 -21.29
CA THR A 13 30.89 -53.84 -20.41
C THR A 13 32.00 -52.94 -20.98
N MET A 14 32.92 -53.48 -21.78
CA MET A 14 33.96 -52.69 -22.46
C MET A 14 33.45 -51.98 -23.73
N LEU A 15 32.34 -52.44 -24.32
CA LEU A 15 31.67 -51.76 -25.43
C LEU A 15 30.78 -50.59 -24.99
N LEU A 16 30.35 -50.56 -23.71
CA LEU A 16 29.50 -49.49 -23.16
C LEU A 16 30.29 -48.24 -22.74
N PHE A 17 31.63 -48.29 -22.70
CA PHE A 17 32.50 -47.13 -22.43
C PHE A 17 33.02 -46.44 -23.71
N ALA A 18 32.66 -46.93 -24.90
CA ALA A 18 33.07 -46.32 -26.18
C ALA A 18 32.05 -45.31 -26.75
N PHE A 19 30.96 -45.05 -26.04
CA PHE A 19 30.02 -43.96 -26.31
C PHE A 19 30.02 -42.93 -25.16
N SER A 20 31.21 -42.53 -24.71
CA SER A 20 31.36 -41.13 -24.33
C SER A 20 31.50 -40.37 -25.66
N CYS A 21 30.37 -40.02 -26.26
CA CYS A 21 30.35 -38.83 -27.08
C CYS A 21 30.78 -37.72 -26.13
N GLU A 22 32.00 -37.21 -26.28
CA GLU A 22 32.14 -35.77 -26.15
C GLU A 22 31.07 -35.21 -27.08
N GLU A 23 29.93 -34.81 -26.53
CA GLU A 23 29.30 -33.60 -27.06
C GLU A 23 30.39 -32.55 -26.91
N LYS A 24 31.22 -32.45 -27.95
CA LYS A 24 31.73 -31.16 -28.34
C LYS A 24 30.47 -30.38 -28.64
N GLU A 25 29.94 -29.71 -27.62
CA GLU A 25 29.37 -28.40 -27.81
C GLU A 25 30.47 -27.61 -28.53
N SER A 26 30.49 -27.69 -29.85
CA SER A 26 31.02 -26.61 -30.65
C SER A 26 29.97 -25.51 -30.52
N GLY A 27 29.91 -24.88 -29.35
CA GLY A 27 29.29 -23.58 -29.23
C GLY A 27 29.94 -22.68 -30.28
N ASP A 28 29.16 -21.77 -30.83
CA ASP A 28 29.76 -20.73 -31.66
C ASP A 28 30.84 -20.04 -30.83
N VAL A 29 32.01 -19.80 -31.43
CA VAL A 29 33.13 -19.07 -30.81
C VAL A 29 33.35 -17.72 -31.50
N THR A 30 32.49 -17.39 -32.45
CA THR A 30 32.53 -16.17 -33.24
C THR A 30 31.78 -15.09 -32.48
N ALA A 31 32.50 -14.07 -32.05
CA ALA A 31 31.85 -12.93 -31.42
C ALA A 31 30.93 -12.19 -32.41
N PRO A 32 29.78 -11.68 -31.96
CA PRO A 32 28.89 -10.91 -32.80
C PRO A 32 29.54 -9.59 -33.23
N GLY A 33 29.00 -9.00 -34.30
CA GLY A 33 29.36 -7.65 -34.72
C GLY A 33 29.13 -6.59 -33.63
N LYS A 34 29.75 -5.42 -33.76
CA LYS A 34 29.39 -4.29 -32.90
C LYS A 34 28.05 -3.69 -33.34
N LEU A 35 27.29 -3.17 -32.39
CA LEU A 35 26.11 -2.35 -32.71
C LEU A 35 26.51 -0.98 -33.27
N THR A 36 25.55 -0.27 -33.86
CA THR A 36 25.70 1.13 -34.29
C THR A 36 24.75 2.00 -33.47
N ILE A 37 25.22 3.14 -33.00
CA ILE A 37 24.42 4.08 -32.21
C ILE A 37 23.64 4.98 -33.17
N ASP A 38 22.33 5.04 -33.00
CA ASP A 38 21.43 5.84 -33.82
C ASP A 38 21.20 7.23 -33.20
N SER A 39 20.94 7.26 -31.89
CA SER A 39 20.71 8.50 -31.13
C SER A 39 20.89 8.30 -29.63
N ILE A 40 21.17 9.38 -28.92
CA ILE A 40 21.21 9.41 -27.46
C ILE A 40 20.29 10.54 -26.98
N THR A 41 19.33 10.21 -26.14
CA THR A 41 18.39 11.17 -25.54
C THR A 41 18.63 11.24 -24.03
N PRO A 42 19.22 12.32 -23.51
CA PRO A 42 19.36 12.52 -22.06
C PRO A 42 18.01 12.53 -21.34
N THR A 43 17.94 11.91 -20.16
CA THR A 43 16.77 11.88 -19.28
C THR A 43 17.14 12.32 -17.87
N ASN A 44 16.14 12.59 -17.02
CA ASN A 44 16.37 12.98 -15.63
C ASN A 44 17.00 11.83 -14.84
N GLY A 45 18.29 11.97 -14.55
CA GLY A 45 19.11 10.94 -13.89
C GLY A 45 19.55 9.79 -14.79
N GLY A 46 19.62 10.02 -16.11
CA GLY A 46 19.93 8.97 -17.06
C GLY A 46 20.01 9.39 -18.53
N GLY A 47 19.87 8.41 -19.41
CA GLY A 47 19.73 8.63 -20.84
C GLY A 47 19.24 7.36 -21.56
N ILE A 48 18.57 7.56 -22.69
CA ILE A 48 18.13 6.48 -23.57
C ILE A 48 19.08 6.44 -24.77
N ILE A 49 19.72 5.29 -24.97
CA ILE A 49 20.61 5.04 -26.10
C ILE A 49 19.86 4.16 -27.09
N SER A 50 19.55 4.69 -28.26
CA SER A 50 18.95 3.94 -29.37
C SER A 50 20.04 3.43 -30.32
N TYR A 51 19.94 2.18 -30.75
CA TYR A 51 20.96 1.48 -31.53
C TYR A 51 20.37 0.51 -32.56
N THR A 52 21.18 0.21 -33.56
CA THR A 52 20.94 -0.83 -34.55
C THR A 52 21.89 -2.01 -34.31
N LEU A 53 21.31 -3.22 -34.20
CA LEU A 53 22.06 -4.47 -34.02
C LEU A 53 22.82 -4.87 -35.30
N PRO A 54 23.96 -5.57 -35.18
CA PRO A 54 24.66 -6.16 -36.32
C PRO A 54 23.79 -7.24 -36.99
N ASP A 55 24.11 -7.57 -38.25
CA ASP A 55 23.50 -8.68 -38.99
C ASP A 55 24.06 -10.01 -38.48
N ASP A 56 23.56 -10.45 -37.32
CA ASP A 56 23.90 -11.70 -36.67
C ASP A 56 22.64 -12.43 -36.18
N ASN A 57 22.60 -13.76 -36.31
CA ASN A 57 21.39 -14.56 -36.12
C ASN A 57 21.24 -15.13 -34.71
N ASP A 58 22.27 -15.06 -33.88
CA ASP A 58 22.31 -15.68 -32.55
C ASP A 58 22.55 -14.68 -31.41
N ILE A 59 22.26 -13.39 -31.64
CA ILE A 59 22.29 -12.35 -30.60
C ILE A 59 21.31 -12.69 -29.47
N LEU A 60 21.78 -12.60 -28.23
CA LEU A 60 21.01 -12.82 -27.01
C LEU A 60 20.54 -11.49 -26.39
N PHE A 61 21.47 -10.58 -26.09
CA PHE A 61 21.16 -9.26 -25.52
C PHE A 61 22.24 -8.21 -25.81
N VAL A 62 21.90 -6.95 -25.58
CA VAL A 62 22.85 -5.84 -25.49
C VAL A 62 23.13 -5.55 -24.01
N ARG A 63 24.40 -5.36 -23.65
CA ARG A 63 24.85 -4.98 -22.31
C ARG A 63 25.50 -3.61 -22.36
N ALA A 64 25.03 -2.69 -21.53
CA ALA A 64 25.67 -1.40 -21.31
C ALA A 64 26.35 -1.39 -19.94
N GLU A 65 27.60 -0.97 -19.89
CA GLU A 65 28.39 -0.83 -18.66
C GLU A 65 28.79 0.63 -18.44
N TYR A 66 28.68 1.11 -17.21
CA TYR A 66 29.03 2.47 -16.81
C TYR A 66 29.27 2.54 -15.30
N THR A 67 29.95 3.58 -14.85
CA THR A 67 30.10 3.89 -13.42
C THR A 67 28.97 4.81 -12.99
N ASN A 68 28.19 4.40 -11.98
CA ASN A 68 27.10 5.21 -11.43
C ASN A 68 27.63 6.37 -10.55
N THR A 69 26.73 7.22 -10.07
CA THR A 69 27.10 8.37 -9.21
C THR A 69 27.85 7.95 -7.93
N LEU A 70 27.55 6.75 -7.41
CA LEU A 70 28.17 6.22 -6.20
C LEU A 70 29.58 5.67 -6.44
N GLY A 71 30.09 5.76 -7.68
CA GLY A 71 31.41 5.24 -8.05
C GLY A 71 31.44 3.71 -8.23
N VAL A 72 30.28 3.09 -8.40
CA VAL A 72 30.14 1.63 -8.58
C VAL A 72 29.93 1.33 -10.06
N ASP A 73 30.72 0.39 -10.59
CA ASP A 73 30.51 -0.12 -11.95
C ASP A 73 29.25 -0.98 -11.98
N VAL A 74 28.31 -0.57 -12.81
CA VAL A 74 27.01 -1.21 -12.98
C VAL A 74 26.79 -1.56 -14.44
N PHE A 75 25.83 -2.46 -14.68
CA PHE A 75 25.40 -2.77 -16.03
C PHE A 75 23.88 -2.76 -16.17
N ARG A 76 23.43 -2.58 -17.41
CA ARG A 76 22.04 -2.73 -17.85
C ARG A 76 22.03 -3.68 -19.04
N VAL A 77 20.92 -4.41 -19.20
CA VAL A 77 20.72 -5.32 -20.34
C VAL A 77 19.45 -4.96 -21.08
N SER A 78 19.49 -5.07 -22.40
CA SER A 78 18.32 -4.94 -23.26
C SER A 78 18.22 -6.16 -24.17
N SER A 79 17.04 -6.75 -24.27
CA SER A 79 16.82 -7.95 -25.08
C SER A 79 17.06 -7.68 -26.57
N VAL A 80 17.34 -8.73 -27.35
CA VAL A 80 17.46 -8.66 -28.82
C VAL A 80 16.24 -8.06 -29.54
N HIS A 81 15.06 -8.06 -28.90
CA HIS A 81 13.83 -7.50 -29.47
C HIS A 81 13.71 -5.98 -29.31
N ASN A 82 14.64 -5.35 -28.59
CA ASN A 82 14.68 -3.91 -28.36
C ASN A 82 15.82 -3.28 -29.16
N ASN A 83 15.61 -2.04 -29.56
CA ASN A 83 16.60 -1.18 -30.20
C ASN A 83 17.04 -0.03 -29.29
N GLU A 84 16.71 -0.10 -28.00
CA GLU A 84 17.02 0.93 -27.01
C GLU A 84 17.45 0.32 -25.69
N ILE A 85 18.32 1.03 -24.97
CA ILE A 85 18.73 0.70 -23.61
C ILE A 85 18.70 1.97 -22.74
N GLU A 86 18.06 1.88 -21.59
CA GLU A 86 18.02 2.95 -20.60
C GLU A 86 19.23 2.85 -19.66
N ILE A 87 19.94 3.97 -19.53
CA ILE A 87 20.95 4.21 -18.51
C ILE A 87 20.27 4.99 -17.39
N SER A 88 20.35 4.50 -16.15
CA SER A 88 19.65 5.08 -14.99
C SER A 88 20.58 5.18 -13.78
N GLY A 89 20.10 5.73 -12.67
CA GLY A 89 20.87 5.81 -11.42
C GLY A 89 22.01 6.83 -11.46
N LEU A 90 21.91 7.83 -12.35
CA LEU A 90 22.86 8.94 -12.44
C LEU A 90 22.31 10.16 -11.71
N ASN A 91 23.21 10.91 -11.08
CA ASN A 91 22.88 12.15 -10.36
C ASN A 91 23.81 13.32 -10.72
N GLN A 92 24.86 13.04 -11.48
CA GLN A 92 25.80 14.04 -11.98
C GLN A 92 25.25 14.75 -13.22
N THR A 93 25.66 15.99 -13.45
CA THR A 93 25.41 16.74 -14.69
C THR A 93 26.69 16.87 -15.54
N SER A 94 27.63 15.95 -15.36
CA SER A 94 28.86 15.81 -16.14
C SER A 94 28.75 14.66 -17.14
N PRO A 95 29.59 14.63 -18.20
CA PRO A 95 29.62 13.51 -19.15
C PRO A 95 29.81 12.17 -18.45
N VAL A 96 29.01 11.18 -18.85
CA VAL A 96 29.15 9.77 -18.47
C VAL A 96 29.59 8.98 -19.70
N GLU A 97 30.60 8.14 -19.53
CA GLU A 97 31.03 7.20 -20.57
C GLU A 97 30.27 5.87 -20.37
N VAL A 98 29.72 5.34 -21.46
CA VAL A 98 28.99 4.07 -21.48
C VAL A 98 29.59 3.17 -22.55
N SER A 99 29.94 1.95 -22.15
CA SER A 99 30.44 0.91 -23.05
C SER A 99 29.32 -0.07 -23.38
N LEU A 100 28.95 -0.19 -24.65
CA LEU A 100 27.92 -1.11 -25.11
C LEU A 100 28.53 -2.32 -25.81
N TYR A 101 27.98 -3.50 -25.51
CA TYR A 101 28.38 -4.78 -26.05
C TYR A 101 27.18 -5.55 -26.57
N VAL A 102 27.35 -6.29 -27.66
CA VAL A 102 26.40 -7.31 -28.12
C VAL A 102 26.89 -8.66 -27.59
N VAL A 103 26.00 -9.41 -26.95
CA VAL A 103 26.28 -10.76 -26.43
C VAL A 103 25.40 -11.76 -27.15
N ASP A 104 26.00 -12.85 -27.63
CA ASP A 104 25.30 -13.94 -28.33
C ASP A 104 24.83 -15.06 -27.37
N ASN A 105 24.15 -16.07 -27.92
CA ASN A 105 23.65 -17.23 -27.17
C ASN A 105 24.75 -18.16 -26.63
N ASN A 106 26.00 -17.98 -27.05
CA ASN A 106 27.16 -18.78 -26.65
C ASN A 106 28.11 -18.00 -25.71
N ASP A 107 27.64 -16.87 -25.16
CA ASP A 107 28.39 -15.94 -24.29
C ASP A 107 29.59 -15.25 -24.97
N ASN A 108 29.68 -15.23 -26.31
CA ASN A 108 30.68 -14.39 -26.98
C ASN A 108 30.22 -12.94 -26.97
N THR A 109 31.18 -12.03 -26.79
CA THR A 109 30.94 -10.59 -26.64
C THR A 109 31.62 -9.82 -27.77
N SER A 110 30.90 -8.87 -28.38
CA SER A 110 31.43 -7.98 -29.41
C SER A 110 32.57 -7.09 -28.89
N GLN A 111 33.23 -6.35 -29.80
CA GLN A 111 33.98 -5.16 -29.38
C GLN A 111 33.03 -4.12 -28.78
N ALA A 112 33.54 -3.32 -27.83
CA ALA A 112 32.80 -2.23 -27.22
C ALA A 112 32.51 -1.11 -28.23
N GLU A 113 31.28 -0.64 -28.28
CA GLU A 113 30.94 0.67 -28.82
C GLU A 113 30.83 1.65 -27.63
N ILE A 114 31.70 2.65 -27.59
CA ILE A 114 31.80 3.60 -26.48
C ILE A 114 31.12 4.90 -26.88
N VAL A 115 30.23 5.38 -26.02
CA VAL A 115 29.56 6.68 -26.17
C VAL A 115 29.64 7.50 -24.90
N ASP A 116 29.55 8.82 -25.05
CA ASP A 116 29.41 9.76 -23.96
C ASP A 116 28.15 10.60 -24.11
N PHE A 117 27.51 10.90 -22.98
CA PHE A 117 26.42 11.88 -22.92
C PHE A 117 26.37 12.55 -21.55
N ILE A 118 25.66 13.68 -21.47
CA ILE A 118 25.41 14.39 -20.21
C ILE A 118 23.94 14.16 -19.86
N PRO A 119 23.62 13.50 -18.72
CA PRO A 119 22.23 13.31 -18.30
C PRO A 119 21.61 14.64 -17.87
N LEU A 120 20.27 14.69 -17.81
CA LEU A 120 19.58 15.80 -17.15
C LEU A 120 19.66 15.63 -15.63
N GLU A 121 19.39 16.71 -14.89
CA GLU A 121 19.31 16.69 -13.43
C GLU A 121 18.40 15.56 -12.93
N SER A 122 18.81 14.85 -11.87
CA SER A 122 18.05 13.70 -11.41
C SER A 122 16.65 14.10 -10.94
N PHE A 123 15.67 13.26 -11.27
CA PHE A 123 14.27 13.48 -10.91
C PHE A 123 14.05 13.57 -9.39
N ILE A 124 14.95 13.02 -8.56
CA ILE A 124 14.87 13.17 -7.11
C ILE A 124 14.99 14.63 -6.64
N TYR A 125 15.74 15.48 -7.36
CA TYR A 125 15.82 16.92 -7.05
C TYR A 125 14.54 17.63 -7.45
N LEU A 126 13.96 17.28 -8.61
CA LEU A 126 12.68 17.84 -9.04
C LEU A 126 11.55 17.46 -8.08
N VAL A 127 11.52 16.20 -7.63
CA VAL A 127 10.60 15.74 -6.59
C VAL A 127 10.82 16.54 -5.31
N GLN A 128 12.06 16.61 -4.82
CA GLN A 128 12.43 17.33 -3.62
C GLN A 128 11.99 18.80 -3.68
N GLU A 129 12.21 19.50 -4.80
CA GLU A 129 11.81 20.89 -5.00
C GLU A 129 10.28 21.08 -5.02
N SER A 130 9.54 20.10 -5.55
CA SER A 130 8.07 20.15 -5.65
C SER A 130 7.32 19.83 -4.34
N ILE A 131 8.02 19.40 -3.29
CA ILE A 131 7.38 19.02 -2.02
C ILE A 131 6.70 20.24 -1.38
N GLU A 132 5.39 20.14 -1.19
CA GLU A 132 4.58 21.06 -0.42
C GLU A 132 3.99 20.35 0.81
N ILE A 133 3.96 21.05 1.95
CA ILE A 133 3.39 20.54 3.21
C ILE A 133 2.32 21.51 3.69
N THR A 134 1.14 21.00 4.00
CA THR A 134 0.02 21.79 4.54
C THR A 134 -0.52 21.18 5.84
N PRO A 135 -0.77 22.00 6.89
CA PRO A 135 -1.42 21.52 8.10
C PRO A 135 -2.79 20.92 7.82
N ASP A 136 -3.11 19.80 8.46
CA ASP A 136 -4.42 19.17 8.44
C ASP A 136 -4.77 18.66 9.85
N LEU A 137 -5.97 18.14 10.05
CA LEU A 137 -6.45 17.72 11.37
C LEU A 137 -5.80 16.42 11.82
N GLY A 138 -5.07 16.47 12.93
CA GLY A 138 -4.29 15.35 13.46
C GLY A 138 -2.97 15.09 12.73
N GLY A 139 -2.53 15.99 11.84
CA GLY A 139 -1.34 15.76 11.01
C GLY A 139 -0.99 16.87 10.00
N VAL A 140 -0.29 16.47 8.94
CA VAL A 140 -0.04 17.32 7.76
C VAL A 140 -0.26 16.53 6.47
N ARG A 141 -0.72 17.19 5.42
CA ARG A 141 -0.66 16.65 4.04
C ARG A 141 0.66 17.04 3.40
N ILE A 142 1.28 16.07 2.73
CA ILE A 142 2.48 16.25 1.92
C ILE A 142 2.16 15.89 0.48
N GLU A 143 2.50 16.78 -0.44
CA GLU A 143 2.23 16.66 -1.87
C GLU A 143 3.52 16.85 -2.66
N TRP A 144 3.69 16.11 -3.76
CA TRP A 144 4.81 16.29 -4.68
C TRP A 144 4.50 15.80 -6.09
N GLU A 145 5.28 16.29 -7.06
CA GLU A 145 5.23 15.85 -8.45
C GLU A 145 6.41 14.92 -8.76
N ASN A 146 6.14 13.85 -9.51
CA ASN A 146 7.12 12.88 -9.97
C ASN A 146 6.95 12.69 -11.48
N ILE A 147 7.50 13.64 -12.24
CA ILE A 147 7.33 13.73 -13.69
C ILE A 147 7.79 12.46 -14.43
N GLU A 148 8.75 11.72 -13.87
CA GLU A 148 9.28 10.48 -14.44
C GLU A 148 8.45 9.24 -14.07
N SER A 149 7.53 9.36 -13.11
CA SER A 149 6.75 8.24 -12.55
C SER A 149 7.62 7.05 -12.12
N LYS A 150 8.85 7.34 -11.66
CA LYS A 150 9.80 6.37 -11.13
C LYS A 150 9.65 6.24 -9.64
N THR A 151 9.96 5.08 -9.08
CA THR A 151 9.88 4.89 -7.62
C THR A 151 10.84 5.83 -6.90
N VAL A 152 10.29 6.62 -5.98
CA VAL A 152 11.03 7.45 -5.02
C VAL A 152 10.70 7.05 -3.60
N TYR A 153 11.63 7.36 -2.69
CA TYR A 153 11.47 7.30 -1.25
C TYR A 153 11.66 8.71 -0.69
N VAL A 154 10.58 9.33 -0.23
CA VAL A 154 10.62 10.64 0.45
C VAL A 154 10.80 10.39 1.94
N HIS A 155 11.96 10.76 2.47
CA HIS A 155 12.25 10.72 3.90
C HIS A 155 11.81 12.04 4.53
N VAL A 156 10.80 12.01 5.38
CA VAL A 156 10.26 13.16 6.10
C VAL A 156 10.75 13.12 7.54
N HIS A 157 11.61 14.08 7.88
CA HIS A 157 12.09 14.32 9.24
C HIS A 157 11.14 15.32 9.91
N ILE A 158 10.54 14.92 11.02
CA ILE A 158 9.57 15.70 11.79
C ILE A 158 10.19 15.99 13.15
N GLN A 159 10.50 17.25 13.41
CA GLN A 159 11.21 17.67 14.62
C GLN A 159 10.29 18.45 15.56
N ASN A 160 10.28 18.04 16.82
CA ASN A 160 9.62 18.73 17.93
C ASN A 160 10.67 19.06 19.00
N GLY A 161 11.27 20.25 18.92
CA GLY A 161 12.35 20.64 19.82
C GLY A 161 13.59 19.74 19.65
N SER A 162 13.86 18.88 20.63
CA SER A 162 14.97 17.91 20.59
C SER A 162 14.58 16.54 20.03
N ASP A 163 13.28 16.27 19.92
CA ASP A 163 12.77 14.97 19.49
C ASP A 163 12.61 14.97 17.97
N GLU A 164 12.96 13.85 17.32
CA GLU A 164 12.86 13.66 15.88
C GLU A 164 12.19 12.32 15.57
N GLU A 165 11.21 12.36 14.67
CA GLU A 165 10.60 11.20 14.04
C GLU A 165 10.93 11.22 12.54
N ILE A 166 11.26 10.05 11.96
CA ILE A 166 11.51 9.92 10.51
C ILE A 166 10.47 8.99 9.92
N ARG A 167 9.77 9.46 8.89
CA ARG A 167 8.82 8.68 8.09
C ARG A 167 9.31 8.54 6.66
N ILE A 168 9.14 7.37 6.08
CA ILE A 168 9.54 7.09 4.70
C ILE A 168 8.28 6.80 3.89
N LEU A 169 8.05 7.62 2.85
CA LEU A 169 6.91 7.49 1.95
C LEU A 169 7.44 7.01 0.59
N SER A 170 6.97 5.87 0.11
CA SER A 170 7.33 5.34 -1.21
C SER A 170 6.21 5.54 -2.20
N SER A 171 6.54 6.02 -3.41
CA SER A 171 5.57 6.19 -4.49
C SER A 171 6.25 6.18 -5.86
N ASN A 172 5.50 5.78 -6.88
CA ASN A 172 5.81 5.97 -8.29
C ASN A 172 4.69 6.73 -9.04
N SER A 173 3.72 7.30 -8.31
CA SER A 173 2.62 8.07 -8.87
C SER A 173 3.14 9.38 -9.49
N PRO A 174 2.58 9.85 -10.63
CA PRO A 174 2.99 11.12 -11.26
C PRO A 174 2.77 12.35 -10.36
N VAL A 175 1.71 12.32 -9.55
CA VAL A 175 1.41 13.29 -8.49
C VAL A 175 1.00 12.47 -7.29
N GLU A 176 1.54 12.80 -6.13
CA GLU A 176 1.28 12.08 -4.89
C GLU A 176 0.76 13.04 -3.82
N ASN A 177 -0.20 12.58 -3.03
CA ASN A 177 -0.77 13.32 -1.90
C ASN A 177 -0.96 12.36 -0.74
N ARG A 178 -0.16 12.54 0.31
CA ARG A 178 -0.14 11.65 1.47
C ARG A 178 -0.40 12.43 2.74
N PHE A 179 -1.12 11.79 3.65
CA PHE A 179 -1.39 12.35 4.97
C PHE A 179 -0.51 11.70 6.04
N ILE A 180 0.22 12.53 6.79
CA ILE A 180 1.11 12.17 7.88
C ILE A 180 0.40 12.46 9.21
N ARG A 181 -0.07 11.40 9.89
CA ARG A 181 -0.93 11.47 11.08
C ARG A 181 -0.20 11.44 12.42
N GLY A 182 -0.96 11.60 13.50
CA GLY A 182 -0.48 11.35 14.87
C GLY A 182 0.51 12.42 15.31
N LEU A 183 0.41 13.60 14.72
CA LEU A 183 1.24 14.74 15.05
C LEU A 183 0.49 15.64 16.03
N GLU A 184 1.19 16.11 17.04
CA GLU A 184 0.63 17.06 18.00
C GLU A 184 0.36 18.41 17.34
N ALA A 185 -0.67 19.13 17.82
CA ALA A 185 -0.98 20.48 17.37
C ALA A 185 -0.03 21.52 17.98
N THR A 186 1.26 21.38 17.69
CA THR A 186 2.36 22.25 18.12
C THR A 186 3.22 22.59 16.91
N ASP A 187 4.11 23.58 17.03
CA ASP A 187 5.03 23.95 15.95
C ASP A 187 6.04 22.82 15.69
N LEU A 188 5.92 22.15 14.55
CA LEU A 188 6.81 21.06 14.12
C LEU A 188 7.64 21.52 12.92
N THR A 189 8.95 21.26 12.95
CA THR A 189 9.83 21.55 11.81
C THR A 189 9.90 20.33 10.90
N PHE A 190 9.65 20.52 9.61
CA PHE A 190 9.68 19.45 8.61
C PHE A 190 10.89 19.62 7.70
N LEU A 191 11.68 18.57 7.59
CA LEU A 191 12.76 18.48 6.61
C LEU A 191 12.57 17.26 5.72
N THR A 192 12.99 17.34 4.47
CA THR A 192 12.87 16.23 3.53
C THR A 192 14.17 15.97 2.78
N LYS A 193 14.37 14.72 2.42
CA LYS A 193 15.33 14.28 1.39
C LYS A 193 14.69 13.17 0.57
N VAL A 194 15.05 13.09 -0.70
CA VAL A 194 14.47 12.12 -1.64
C VAL A 194 15.55 11.16 -2.10
N GLU A 195 15.21 9.88 -2.09
CA GLU A 195 16.06 8.78 -2.53
C GLU A 195 15.43 8.05 -3.72
N ASP A 196 16.24 7.70 -4.72
CA ASP A 196 15.81 6.84 -5.83
C ASP A 196 16.05 5.35 -5.53
N PHE A 197 15.56 4.48 -6.42
CA PHE A 197 15.76 3.04 -6.30
C PHE A 197 17.23 2.58 -6.40
N ASP A 198 18.08 3.36 -7.05
CA ASP A 198 19.51 3.06 -7.22
C ASP A 198 20.37 3.56 -6.02
N GLY A 199 19.73 4.17 -5.00
CA GLY A 199 20.35 4.65 -3.77
C GLY A 199 20.95 6.05 -3.85
N ASN A 200 20.69 6.81 -4.93
CA ASN A 200 21.03 8.23 -4.96
C ASN A 200 20.08 8.99 -4.05
N ILE A 201 20.61 9.91 -3.24
CA ILE A 201 19.85 10.68 -2.26
C ILE A 201 20.18 12.17 -2.36
N THR A 202 19.19 13.03 -2.18
CA THR A 202 19.39 14.48 -2.06
C THR A 202 19.94 14.85 -0.67
N ASP A 203 20.45 16.08 -0.55
CA ASP A 203 20.68 16.68 0.76
C ASP A 203 19.34 16.87 1.52
N LEU A 204 19.43 16.96 2.84
CA LEU A 204 18.29 17.25 3.72
C LEU A 204 17.96 18.75 3.64
N GLU A 205 16.71 19.08 3.33
CA GLU A 205 16.22 20.45 3.18
C GLU A 205 15.06 20.74 4.12
N GLU A 206 15.05 21.90 4.76
CA GLU A 206 13.91 22.35 5.56
C GLU A 206 12.78 22.86 4.68
N LYS A 207 11.59 22.26 4.83
CA LYS A 207 10.36 22.64 4.11
C LYS A 207 9.48 23.62 4.88
N GLY A 208 9.73 23.79 6.17
CA GLY A 208 9.12 24.83 7.00
C GLY A 208 8.68 24.33 8.38
N VAL A 209 8.04 25.23 9.11
CA VAL A 209 7.45 24.97 10.43
C VAL A 209 5.93 25.02 10.31
N TYR A 210 5.28 23.92 10.68
CA TYR A 210 3.84 23.75 10.54
C TYR A 210 3.24 23.22 11.85
N ALA A 211 2.10 23.76 12.23
CA ALA A 211 1.32 23.27 13.37
C ALA A 211 0.07 22.53 12.86
N PRO A 212 0.01 21.19 13.00
CA PRO A 212 -1.20 20.41 12.73
C PRO A 212 -2.43 20.99 13.40
N LEU A 213 -3.60 20.81 12.78
CA LEU A 213 -4.85 21.17 13.44
C LEU A 213 -5.14 20.14 14.53
N PHE A 214 -5.59 20.62 15.69
CA PHE A 214 -5.91 19.76 16.83
C PHE A 214 -6.96 18.72 16.46
N GLU A 215 -6.69 17.46 16.79
CA GLU A 215 -7.61 16.34 16.68
C GLU A 215 -7.90 15.80 18.07
N GLU A 216 -9.17 15.53 18.35
CA GLU A 216 -9.60 14.81 19.54
C GLU A 216 -10.64 13.73 19.22
N VAL A 217 -10.81 12.78 20.14
CA VAL A 217 -11.96 11.88 20.16
C VAL A 217 -13.20 12.71 20.45
N ILE A 218 -14.23 12.58 19.62
CA ILE A 218 -15.51 13.24 19.89
C ILE A 218 -16.16 12.58 21.11
N ASP A 219 -16.43 13.36 22.16
CA ASP A 219 -17.08 12.84 23.36
C ASP A 219 -18.50 12.31 23.04
N LYS A 220 -18.85 11.12 23.51
CA LYS A 220 -20.13 10.47 23.19
C LYS A 220 -21.19 10.70 24.27
N SER A 221 -20.83 11.32 25.40
CA SER A 221 -21.70 11.49 26.57
C SER A 221 -23.03 12.20 26.30
N THR A 222 -23.08 13.00 25.22
CA THR A 222 -24.25 13.79 24.80
C THR A 222 -25.07 13.10 23.71
N TRP A 223 -24.61 12.00 23.15
CA TRP A 223 -25.25 11.37 21.99
C TRP A 223 -26.53 10.63 22.37
N SER A 224 -27.51 10.66 21.47
CA SER A 224 -28.82 10.07 21.70
C SER A 224 -29.40 9.45 20.43
N LEU A 225 -30.05 8.30 20.58
CA LEU A 225 -30.70 7.60 19.48
C LEU A 225 -31.97 8.32 19.02
N ILE A 226 -32.13 8.51 17.71
CA ILE A 226 -33.38 8.96 17.10
C ILE A 226 -34.21 7.74 16.69
N THR A 227 -34.90 7.15 17.66
CA THR A 227 -35.56 5.84 17.53
C THR A 227 -36.51 5.72 16.33
N ASN A 228 -37.23 6.78 15.97
CA ASN A 228 -38.19 6.74 14.85
C ASN A 228 -37.53 6.76 13.46
N GLN A 229 -36.23 7.01 13.37
CA GLN A 229 -35.46 6.94 12.13
C GLN A 229 -34.45 5.78 12.12
N SER A 230 -34.39 5.01 13.20
CA SER A 230 -33.40 3.94 13.37
C SER A 230 -34.03 2.56 13.31
N ILE A 231 -33.27 1.61 12.77
CA ILE A 231 -33.49 0.18 12.93
C ILE A 231 -33.40 -0.21 14.41
N ASN A 232 -34.19 -1.20 14.84
CA ASN A 232 -34.14 -1.69 16.20
C ASN A 232 -33.01 -2.75 16.36
N GLY A 233 -31.95 -2.38 17.07
CA GLY A 233 -30.82 -3.23 17.44
C GLY A 233 -30.88 -3.80 18.86
N ASN A 234 -32.05 -3.83 19.50
CA ASN A 234 -32.22 -4.22 20.91
C ASN A 234 -32.68 -5.68 21.10
N ALA A 235 -32.27 -6.60 20.22
CA ALA A 235 -32.63 -8.00 20.40
C ALA A 235 -31.75 -8.66 21.49
N TRP A 236 -32.37 -9.49 22.32
CA TRP A 236 -31.70 -10.26 23.38
C TRP A 236 -30.88 -9.39 24.35
N GLU A 237 -29.58 -9.65 24.48
CA GLU A 237 -28.62 -8.86 25.25
C GLU A 237 -28.17 -7.58 24.54
N GLY A 238 -28.42 -7.46 23.24
CA GLY A 238 -27.97 -6.33 22.42
C GLY A 238 -28.69 -5.02 22.73
N SER A 239 -27.99 -3.92 22.49
CA SER A 239 -28.50 -2.57 22.66
C SER A 239 -28.00 -1.67 21.54
N THR A 240 -28.91 -0.97 20.86
CA THR A 240 -28.56 -0.04 19.76
C THR A 240 -27.60 1.05 20.26
N VAL A 241 -27.78 1.52 21.50
CA VAL A 241 -26.94 2.58 22.08
C VAL A 241 -25.56 2.09 22.51
N SER A 242 -25.39 0.77 22.65
CA SER A 242 -24.06 0.19 22.91
C SER A 242 -23.11 0.38 21.74
N PHE A 243 -23.63 0.72 20.56
CA PHE A 243 -22.77 1.09 19.45
C PHE A 243 -21.90 2.33 19.70
N TRP A 244 -22.21 3.16 20.70
CA TRP A 244 -21.42 4.36 21.02
C TRP A 244 -21.25 4.58 22.53
N ASP A 245 -21.16 3.52 23.34
CA ASP A 245 -21.12 3.63 24.81
C ASP A 245 -19.71 3.65 25.42
N ASP A 246 -18.67 3.73 24.57
CA ASP A 246 -17.24 3.69 24.93
C ASP A 246 -16.80 2.34 25.51
N VAL A 247 -17.56 1.27 25.27
CA VAL A 247 -17.22 -0.11 25.63
C VAL A 247 -17.11 -0.95 24.36
N VAL A 248 -15.91 -1.47 24.10
CA VAL A 248 -15.67 -2.42 23.02
C VAL A 248 -15.89 -3.84 23.55
N ASP A 249 -16.69 -4.63 22.85
CA ASP A 249 -16.90 -6.04 23.12
C ASP A 249 -15.61 -6.84 22.89
N THR A 250 -15.22 -7.66 23.86
CA THR A 250 -13.98 -8.46 23.83
C THR A 250 -14.27 -9.95 23.68
N ALA A 251 -13.27 -10.72 23.22
CA ALA A 251 -13.46 -12.16 23.00
C ALA A 251 -13.43 -12.96 24.32
N GLU A 252 -12.81 -12.40 25.35
CA GLU A 252 -12.47 -13.09 26.59
C GLU A 252 -13.66 -13.22 27.56
N THR A 253 -14.63 -12.31 27.52
CA THR A 253 -15.75 -12.29 28.47
C THR A 253 -17.02 -11.69 27.86
N ASP A 254 -18.17 -12.21 28.27
CA ASP A 254 -19.49 -11.67 27.94
C ASP A 254 -20.00 -10.66 28.98
N ALA A 255 -19.10 -10.18 29.84
CA ALA A 255 -19.45 -9.21 30.87
C ALA A 255 -19.62 -7.80 30.28
N ASP A 256 -18.95 -7.56 29.16
CA ASP A 256 -18.94 -6.31 28.42
C ASP A 256 -20.26 -6.19 27.64
N ASN A 257 -20.61 -7.23 26.88
CA ASN A 257 -21.81 -7.35 26.04
C ASN A 257 -22.23 -6.03 25.37
N SER A 258 -21.24 -5.26 24.90
CA SER A 258 -21.46 -3.94 24.32
C SER A 258 -21.48 -4.03 22.80
N TYR A 259 -22.68 -4.33 22.29
CA TYR A 259 -22.98 -4.38 20.88
C TYR A 259 -24.48 -4.29 20.64
N PHE A 260 -24.85 -3.91 19.42
CA PHE A 260 -26.22 -4.03 18.96
C PHE A 260 -26.49 -5.42 18.35
N ILE A 261 -27.74 -5.86 18.43
CA ILE A 261 -28.26 -7.01 17.70
C ILE A 261 -29.51 -6.60 16.94
N ILE A 262 -29.36 -6.36 15.64
CA ILE A 262 -30.50 -6.18 14.74
C ILE A 262 -31.03 -7.56 14.40
N TRP A 263 -32.26 -7.87 14.81
CA TRP A 263 -32.96 -9.09 14.43
C TRP A 263 -34.10 -8.79 13.48
N ARG A 264 -34.18 -9.51 12.37
CA ARG A 264 -35.18 -9.26 11.33
C ARG A 264 -36.63 -9.31 11.83
N ASP A 265 -36.97 -10.22 12.77
CA ASP A 265 -38.36 -10.39 13.20
C ASP A 265 -38.84 -9.23 14.07
N GLN A 266 -37.92 -8.49 14.70
CA GLN A 266 -38.22 -7.23 15.37
C GLN A 266 -38.27 -6.04 14.40
N ASN A 267 -37.94 -6.25 13.12
CA ASN A 267 -37.80 -5.22 12.09
C ASN A 267 -38.60 -5.57 10.81
N GLY A 268 -39.72 -6.29 10.95
CA GLY A 268 -40.64 -6.58 9.82
C GLY A 268 -40.42 -7.92 9.11
N GLY A 269 -39.63 -8.82 9.70
CA GLY A 269 -39.44 -10.21 9.25
C GLY A 269 -38.36 -10.41 8.19
N THR A 270 -37.68 -9.34 7.76
CA THR A 270 -36.54 -9.40 6.82
C THR A 270 -35.59 -8.22 7.06
N LEU A 271 -34.29 -8.40 6.79
CA LEU A 271 -33.30 -7.33 6.84
C LEU A 271 -33.36 -6.52 5.53
N ASN A 272 -34.11 -5.41 5.56
CA ASN A 272 -34.23 -4.50 4.42
C ASN A 272 -33.09 -3.47 4.44
N TRP A 273 -32.01 -3.76 3.73
CA TRP A 273 -30.86 -2.86 3.62
C TRP A 273 -31.22 -1.55 2.85
N PRO A 274 -30.68 -0.38 3.25
CA PRO A 274 -29.76 -0.19 4.37
C PRO A 274 -30.45 -0.24 5.74
N LEU A 275 -29.72 -0.67 6.76
CA LEU A 275 -30.15 -0.66 8.16
C LEU A 275 -29.63 0.61 8.83
N ASP A 276 -30.49 1.62 8.92
CA ASP A 276 -30.12 2.97 9.39
C ASP A 276 -30.06 3.04 10.93
N ILE A 277 -28.97 3.56 11.49
CA ILE A 277 -28.87 3.99 12.89
C ILE A 277 -28.63 5.50 12.88
N VAL A 278 -29.58 6.26 13.43
CA VAL A 278 -29.56 7.73 13.46
C VAL A 278 -29.31 8.23 14.88
N ILE A 279 -28.30 9.08 15.01
CA ILE A 279 -27.81 9.63 16.27
C ILE A 279 -27.93 11.15 16.23
N ASN A 280 -28.55 11.74 17.25
CA ASN A 280 -28.43 13.16 17.55
C ASN A 280 -27.28 13.34 18.54
N LEU A 281 -26.26 14.08 18.12
CA LEU A 281 -25.05 14.31 18.89
C LEU A 281 -25.29 15.29 20.05
N ASN A 282 -26.37 16.08 20.00
CA ASN A 282 -26.68 17.19 20.93
C ASN A 282 -25.55 18.23 21.09
N LYS A 283 -24.66 18.30 20.10
CA LYS A 283 -23.59 19.27 19.96
C LYS A 283 -23.18 19.38 18.50
N THR A 284 -22.35 20.37 18.18
CA THR A 284 -21.82 20.59 16.83
C THR A 284 -20.38 20.08 16.78
N ILE A 285 -20.06 19.29 15.75
CA ILE A 285 -18.73 18.72 15.55
C ILE A 285 -18.27 18.86 14.10
N LYS A 286 -16.97 18.65 13.87
CA LYS A 286 -16.39 18.30 12.56
C LYS A 286 -15.60 17.02 12.71
N ILE A 287 -15.60 16.16 11.69
CA ILE A 287 -14.83 14.90 11.70
C ILE A 287 -14.03 14.77 10.41
N HIS A 288 -13.03 13.89 10.43
CA HIS A 288 -12.25 13.52 9.24
C HIS A 288 -11.90 12.02 9.21
N ARG A 289 -12.07 11.32 10.33
CA ARG A 289 -11.93 9.87 10.41
C ARG A 289 -12.85 9.28 11.47
N LEU A 290 -13.03 7.98 11.38
CA LEU A 290 -13.78 7.18 12.34
C LEU A 290 -13.11 5.82 12.53
N LYS A 291 -13.46 5.17 13.63
CA LYS A 291 -13.14 3.77 13.87
C LYS A 291 -14.40 3.00 14.22
N VAL A 292 -14.54 1.77 13.71
CA VAL A 292 -15.65 0.88 14.06
C VAL A 292 -15.14 -0.47 14.54
N TRP A 293 -15.87 -1.08 15.47
CA TRP A 293 -15.57 -2.42 15.99
C TRP A 293 -16.71 -3.38 15.68
N GLN A 294 -16.32 -4.60 15.34
CA GLN A 294 -17.22 -5.75 15.22
C GLN A 294 -17.51 -6.33 16.60
N ARG A 295 -18.62 -7.07 16.74
CA ARG A 295 -18.82 -7.95 17.90
C ARG A 295 -17.71 -8.99 17.96
N ALA A 296 -17.17 -9.22 19.15
CA ALA A 296 -16.04 -10.11 19.42
C ALA A 296 -16.43 -11.37 20.18
N TYR A 297 -17.32 -11.29 21.16
CA TYR A 297 -17.63 -12.46 21.99
C TYR A 297 -18.39 -13.53 21.20
N TRP A 298 -17.85 -14.75 21.18
CA TRP A 298 -18.43 -15.88 20.45
C TRP A 298 -19.11 -16.87 21.39
N TYR A 299 -20.43 -16.74 21.54
CA TYR A 299 -21.23 -17.76 22.23
C TYR A 299 -21.12 -19.11 21.55
N ASN A 300 -20.62 -20.11 22.28
CA ASN A 300 -20.34 -21.46 21.79
C ASN A 300 -19.33 -21.51 20.62
N GLY A 301 -18.40 -20.54 20.58
CA GLY A 301 -17.30 -20.55 19.64
C GLY A 301 -16.38 -21.77 19.79
N PRO A 302 -15.46 -21.98 18.83
CA PRO A 302 -14.55 -23.13 18.84
C PRO A 302 -13.60 -23.13 20.05
N SER A 303 -13.38 -21.96 20.67
CA SER A 303 -12.57 -21.75 21.87
C SER A 303 -13.04 -20.49 22.60
N PRO A 304 -12.90 -20.41 23.94
CA PRO A 304 -13.29 -19.25 24.75
C PRO A 304 -12.47 -17.97 24.48
N VAL A 305 -11.49 -18.01 23.59
CA VAL A 305 -10.66 -16.85 23.19
C VAL A 305 -10.71 -16.58 21.69
N THR A 306 -11.53 -17.31 20.93
CA THR A 306 -11.68 -17.06 19.50
C THR A 306 -12.75 -15.99 19.29
N ALA A 307 -12.33 -14.83 18.78
CA ALA A 307 -13.22 -13.72 18.47
C ALA A 307 -14.19 -14.03 17.32
N TYR A 308 -15.40 -13.46 17.38
CA TYR A 308 -16.47 -13.54 16.39
C TYR A 308 -16.29 -12.56 15.21
N TYR A 309 -15.08 -12.04 14.99
CA TYR A 309 -14.80 -11.12 13.90
C TYR A 309 -14.99 -11.78 12.53
N TYR A 310 -15.48 -11.01 11.55
CA TYR A 310 -15.71 -11.40 10.15
C TYR A 310 -16.69 -12.58 9.96
N GLN A 311 -17.49 -12.89 10.99
CA GLN A 311 -18.55 -13.89 10.95
C GLN A 311 -19.84 -13.31 10.38
N GLU A 312 -20.73 -14.20 9.92
CA GLU A 312 -21.89 -13.92 9.06
C GLU A 312 -22.75 -12.72 9.52
N GLU A 313 -22.88 -12.54 10.83
CA GLU A 313 -23.78 -11.56 11.45
C GLU A 313 -23.11 -10.20 11.66
N ASN A 314 -21.78 -10.09 11.66
CA ASN A 314 -21.12 -8.79 11.84
C ASN A 314 -21.34 -7.87 10.62
N MET A 315 -21.51 -6.57 10.87
CA MET A 315 -21.55 -5.56 9.81
C MET A 315 -20.25 -5.59 8.98
N LYS A 316 -20.38 -5.36 7.68
CA LYS A 316 -19.26 -5.37 6.73
C LYS A 316 -19.09 -4.02 6.04
N SER A 317 -20.17 -3.48 5.47
CA SER A 317 -20.14 -2.21 4.74
C SER A 317 -21.21 -1.26 5.24
N PHE A 318 -20.95 0.04 5.15
CA PHE A 318 -21.86 1.09 5.57
C PHE A 318 -21.58 2.42 4.86
N ASP A 319 -22.63 3.24 4.73
CA ASP A 319 -22.55 4.63 4.32
C ASP A 319 -22.67 5.54 5.56
N LEU A 320 -21.84 6.58 5.63
CA LEU A 320 -21.86 7.56 6.71
C LEU A 320 -22.47 8.88 6.21
N PHE A 321 -23.47 9.40 6.92
CA PHE A 321 -24.10 10.68 6.60
C PHE A 321 -24.11 11.64 7.78
N ALA A 322 -24.06 12.93 7.46
CA ALA A 322 -24.23 14.03 8.40
C ALA A 322 -25.48 14.86 8.08
N SER A 323 -26.06 15.49 9.10
CA SER A 323 -27.14 16.46 8.95
C SER A 323 -27.08 17.55 10.03
N ASN A 324 -27.64 18.71 9.71
CA ASN A 324 -27.85 19.82 10.65
C ASN A 324 -29.32 19.92 11.13
N ASN A 325 -30.24 19.18 10.50
CA ASN A 325 -31.67 19.19 10.84
C ASN A 325 -32.25 17.79 11.09
N GLY A 326 -31.44 16.74 10.94
CA GLY A 326 -31.84 15.35 11.11
C GLY A 326 -32.86 14.87 10.07
N GLN A 327 -32.93 15.51 8.91
CA GLN A 327 -33.86 15.20 7.80
C GLN A 327 -33.14 15.21 6.44
N GLU A 328 -32.32 16.23 6.19
CA GLU A 328 -31.53 16.38 4.98
C GLU A 328 -30.12 15.85 5.24
N TRP A 329 -29.75 14.79 4.53
CA TRP A 329 -28.53 14.03 4.78
C TRP A 329 -27.49 14.32 3.69
N THR A 330 -26.27 14.64 4.13
CA THR A 330 -25.09 14.77 3.27
C THR A 330 -24.23 13.53 3.46
N LEU A 331 -23.87 12.86 2.37
CA LEU A 331 -22.95 11.72 2.41
C LEU A 331 -21.54 12.20 2.78
N LEU A 332 -20.94 11.57 3.80
CA LEU A 332 -19.55 11.80 4.20
C LEU A 332 -18.59 10.80 3.57
N GLY A 333 -19.05 9.56 3.36
CA GLY A 333 -18.24 8.50 2.76
C GLY A 333 -18.95 7.16 2.74
N GLN A 334 -18.40 6.22 1.96
CA GLN A 334 -18.85 4.84 1.86
C GLN A 334 -17.69 3.94 2.24
N TYR A 335 -17.94 2.97 3.12
CA TYR A 335 -16.89 2.22 3.80
C TYR A 335 -17.17 0.72 3.77
N ASP A 336 -16.13 -0.08 3.61
CA ASP A 336 -16.17 -1.54 3.66
C ASP A 336 -14.96 -2.03 4.48
N ILE A 337 -15.24 -2.84 5.51
CA ILE A 337 -14.22 -3.46 6.38
C ILE A 337 -13.32 -4.43 5.58
N GLY A 338 -13.81 -4.96 4.47
CA GLY A 338 -13.16 -5.98 3.67
C GLY A 338 -13.49 -7.39 4.16
N ASP A 339 -12.94 -8.38 3.47
CA ASP A 339 -13.03 -9.79 3.87
C ASP A 339 -11.63 -10.39 3.75
N PRO A 340 -10.90 -10.56 4.87
CA PRO A 340 -9.51 -11.01 4.86
C PRO A 340 -9.38 -12.53 4.71
N ARG A 341 -10.47 -13.27 4.54
CA ARG A 341 -10.44 -14.73 4.46
C ARG A 341 -9.63 -15.22 3.26
N ASP A 342 -8.78 -16.21 3.48
CA ASP A 342 -8.07 -16.91 2.41
C ASP A 342 -9.00 -17.84 1.61
N ALA A 343 -8.45 -18.51 0.59
CA ALA A 343 -9.20 -19.43 -0.26
C ALA A 343 -9.78 -20.64 0.51
N ASP A 344 -9.21 -20.97 1.67
CA ASP A 344 -9.67 -22.05 2.55
C ASP A 344 -10.65 -21.54 3.63
N GLY A 345 -10.92 -20.23 3.66
CA GLY A 345 -11.82 -19.57 4.60
C GLY A 345 -11.18 -19.15 5.93
N ASN A 346 -9.86 -19.24 6.07
CA ASN A 346 -9.18 -18.84 7.31
C ASN A 346 -8.97 -17.33 7.36
N ILE A 347 -9.10 -16.75 8.55
CA ILE A 347 -8.81 -15.33 8.80
C ILE A 347 -7.37 -15.22 9.34
N PRO A 348 -6.47 -14.47 8.68
CA PRO A 348 -5.12 -14.24 9.17
C PRO A 348 -5.08 -13.62 10.57
N SER A 349 -4.09 -13.98 11.39
CA SER A 349 -3.95 -13.44 12.75
C SER A 349 -3.82 -11.91 12.76
N ALA A 350 -3.08 -11.34 11.80
CA ALA A 350 -2.94 -9.89 11.66
C ALA A 350 -4.30 -9.19 11.43
N ALA A 351 -5.25 -9.85 10.75
CA ALA A 351 -6.59 -9.30 10.54
C ALA A 351 -7.47 -9.43 11.78
N MET A 352 -7.25 -10.45 12.63
CA MET A 352 -7.89 -10.56 13.95
C MET A 352 -7.37 -9.47 14.90
N ASP A 353 -6.05 -9.25 14.93
CA ASP A 353 -5.42 -8.21 15.73
C ASP A 353 -5.89 -6.82 15.29
N ALA A 354 -6.00 -6.58 13.98
CA ALA A 354 -6.56 -5.34 13.45
C ALA A 354 -8.02 -5.15 13.88
N ALA A 355 -8.86 -6.18 13.78
CA ALA A 355 -10.26 -6.10 14.21
C ALA A 355 -10.42 -5.84 15.72
N ALA A 356 -9.55 -6.40 16.56
CA ALA A 356 -9.54 -6.12 18.00
C ALA A 356 -9.16 -4.66 18.32
N ASN A 357 -8.26 -4.07 17.52
CA ASN A 357 -7.87 -2.66 17.64
C ASN A 357 -8.85 -1.70 16.93
N GLY A 358 -9.85 -2.25 16.23
CA GLY A 358 -10.86 -1.54 15.46
C GLY A 358 -10.43 -1.20 14.03
N HIS A 359 -11.42 -1.01 13.15
CA HIS A 359 -11.21 -0.71 11.74
C HIS A 359 -11.22 0.80 11.49
N ASP A 360 -10.07 1.35 11.10
CA ASP A 360 -9.90 2.77 10.81
C ASP A 360 -10.42 3.13 9.40
N PHE A 361 -11.19 4.21 9.32
CA PHE A 361 -11.73 4.77 8.08
C PHE A 361 -11.55 6.28 8.02
N GLU A 362 -11.38 6.81 6.82
CA GLU A 362 -11.07 8.23 6.60
C GLU A 362 -12.06 8.85 5.63
N LEU A 363 -12.37 10.12 5.83
CA LEU A 363 -13.09 10.92 4.86
C LEU A 363 -12.09 11.45 3.82
N GLU A 364 -12.57 11.80 2.61
CA GLU A 364 -11.73 12.44 1.59
C GLU A 364 -11.24 13.84 2.01
N GLY A 365 -11.76 14.38 3.13
CA GLY A 365 -11.31 15.60 3.79
C GLY A 365 -11.98 15.80 5.15
N ILE A 366 -11.95 17.02 5.67
CA ILE A 366 -12.68 17.38 6.89
C ILE A 366 -14.15 17.67 6.54
N SER A 367 -15.07 17.12 7.31
CA SER A 367 -16.50 17.40 7.18
C SER A 367 -16.82 18.88 7.41
N GLU A 368 -17.94 19.33 6.84
CA GLU A 368 -18.63 20.52 7.36
C GLU A 368 -19.12 20.27 8.79
N GLN A 369 -19.56 21.34 9.47
CA GLN A 369 -20.15 21.22 10.80
C GLN A 369 -21.50 20.50 10.75
N PHE A 370 -21.75 19.59 11.70
CA PHE A 370 -23.02 18.86 11.81
C PHE A 370 -23.40 18.49 13.25
N ASN A 371 -24.68 18.15 13.44
CA ASN A 371 -25.26 17.80 14.74
C ASN A 371 -25.93 16.42 14.77
N TYR A 372 -26.13 15.80 13.60
CA TYR A 372 -26.76 14.49 13.46
C TYR A 372 -25.90 13.60 12.60
N LEU A 373 -25.70 12.36 13.05
CA LEU A 373 -24.99 11.32 12.33
C LEU A 373 -25.97 10.22 11.94
N LYS A 374 -25.81 9.66 10.75
CA LYS A 374 -26.49 8.43 10.35
C LYS A 374 -25.49 7.42 9.81
N ILE A 375 -25.49 6.24 10.40
CA ILE A 375 -24.79 5.06 9.89
C ILE A 375 -25.82 4.22 9.16
N SER A 376 -25.71 4.12 7.85
CA SER A 376 -26.55 3.27 7.01
C SER A 376 -25.78 1.99 6.70
N ILE A 377 -25.99 0.94 7.50
CA ILE A 377 -25.30 -0.35 7.26
C ILE A 377 -25.84 -0.93 5.96
N THR A 378 -24.97 -1.31 5.02
CA THR A 378 -25.34 -1.75 3.67
C THR A 378 -25.16 -3.24 3.46
N SER A 379 -24.31 -3.91 4.24
CA SER A 379 -24.18 -5.37 4.23
C SER A 379 -23.56 -5.93 5.52
N ASN A 380 -23.74 -7.23 5.72
CA ASN A 380 -22.98 -8.07 6.67
C ASN A 380 -22.19 -9.16 5.90
N TYR A 381 -21.64 -10.15 6.60
CA TYR A 381 -20.89 -11.26 6.00
C TYR A 381 -21.76 -12.46 5.56
N GLY A 382 -23.08 -12.31 5.48
CA GLY A 382 -23.96 -13.31 4.85
C GLY A 382 -25.22 -13.69 5.63
N SER A 383 -25.44 -13.16 6.83
CA SER A 383 -26.64 -13.47 7.60
C SER A 383 -27.89 -12.78 7.02
N ASP A 384 -28.97 -13.53 6.88
CA ASP A 384 -30.30 -13.01 6.50
C ASP A 384 -31.19 -12.72 7.72
N THR A 385 -30.66 -12.97 8.92
CA THR A 385 -31.41 -12.99 10.18
C THR A 385 -30.93 -11.93 11.16
N TYR A 386 -29.60 -11.75 11.27
CA TYR A 386 -28.99 -10.85 12.24
C TYR A 386 -27.96 -9.90 11.61
N CYS A 387 -27.80 -8.72 12.22
CA CYS A 387 -26.68 -7.83 11.97
C CYS A 387 -26.16 -7.26 13.29
N HIS A 388 -24.84 -7.32 13.52
CA HIS A 388 -24.14 -6.93 14.74
C HIS A 388 -23.07 -5.86 14.47
N GLY A 389 -22.75 -5.10 15.52
CA GLY A 389 -21.63 -4.18 15.59
C GLY A 389 -21.43 -3.75 17.04
N SER A 390 -20.18 -3.52 17.42
CA SER A 390 -19.83 -3.25 18.83
C SER A 390 -19.73 -1.76 19.11
N GLU A 391 -18.90 -1.02 18.38
CA GLU A 391 -18.57 0.36 18.77
C GLU A 391 -18.28 1.23 17.53
N ILE A 392 -18.54 2.55 17.62
CA ILE A 392 -18.10 3.56 16.67
C ILE A 392 -17.50 4.77 17.41
N THR A 393 -16.29 5.16 17.01
CA THR A 393 -15.61 6.34 17.55
C THR A 393 -15.29 7.31 16.42
N LEU A 394 -15.59 8.60 16.62
CA LEU A 394 -15.29 9.66 15.67
C LEU A 394 -14.12 10.51 16.16
N TYR A 395 -13.36 11.08 15.22
CA TYR A 395 -12.22 11.92 15.52
C TYR A 395 -12.24 13.21 14.70
N GLY A 396 -11.96 14.32 15.37
CA GLY A 396 -12.25 15.63 14.81
C GLY A 396 -12.09 16.79 15.78
N LEU A 397 -12.94 17.81 15.62
CA LEU A 397 -13.11 18.92 16.56
C LEU A 397 -14.43 18.76 17.29
N ASP A 398 -14.39 18.83 18.62
CA ASP A 398 -15.56 18.71 19.47
C ASP A 398 -16.07 20.07 19.97
N ASN A 399 -17.38 20.17 20.23
CA ASN A 399 -18.05 21.33 20.82
C ASN A 399 -17.81 22.69 20.11
N LEU A 400 -18.03 22.73 18.79
CA LEU A 400 -17.89 23.93 17.95
C LEU A 400 -19.01 24.96 18.11
#